data_AF-A0A7Y5H3J0-F1
#
_entry.id   AF-A0A7Y5H3J0-F1
#
_cell.length_a   1.000
_cell.length_b   1.000
_cell.length_c   1.000
_cell.angle_alpha   90.00
_cell.angle_beta   90.00
_cell.angle_gamma   90.00
#
_symmetry.space_group_name_H-M   'P 1'
#
loop_
_entity.id
_entity.type
_entity.pdbx_description
1 polymer ?
#
loop_
_entity_poly.entity_id
_entity_poly.type
_entity_poly.pdbx_seq_one_letter_code
_entity_poly.pdbx_strand_id
1 'polypeptide(L)'
;MDFKTEFQKEIEEQFANGLEWELVGILTKNSGVYTLSYDSKILSGIFEILCEPIIIRVAEKHHLVVEKAKQNQYPEFTLFDPHHPHEKIAVDIKSTYRQFTSEKLLKPFGFTLGSYRSYLRYPNKGILYPYGEYIKHWVIGFLYTRNTQNRTTEIRQVIEAAQLQPPYSHIEYFVQEKYKIAGRTPGSGNTTNIGSIKSNDIDVFRSGLQGFRSHNEFENYWSNYRGANE
;
A
#
# COMPACT_ATOMS: atom_id res chain seq x y z
N MET A 1 6.99 15.85 -10.36
CA MET A 1 7.74 15.30 -9.20
C MET A 1 7.89 13.80 -9.36
N ASP A 2 9.07 13.23 -9.05
CA ASP A 2 9.21 11.79 -8.89
C ASP A 2 8.81 11.38 -7.47
N PHE A 3 7.56 10.92 -7.31
CA PHE A 3 7.00 10.57 -6.00
C PHE A 3 7.81 9.48 -5.28
N LYS A 4 8.41 8.53 -6.02
CA LYS A 4 9.24 7.48 -5.43
C LYS A 4 10.42 8.07 -4.69
N THR A 5 11.19 8.93 -5.37
CA THR A 5 12.39 9.54 -4.79
C THR A 5 12.04 10.43 -3.60
N GLU A 6 10.99 11.23 -3.69
CA GLU A 6 10.60 12.13 -2.60
C GLU A 6 10.08 11.38 -1.37
N PHE A 7 9.29 10.32 -1.57
CA PHE A 7 8.87 9.46 -0.47
C PHE A 7 10.05 8.75 0.19
N GLN A 8 11.02 8.26 -0.60
CA GLN A 8 12.22 7.60 -0.06
C GLN A 8 13.06 8.57 0.78
N LYS A 9 13.24 9.82 0.34
CA LYS A 9 13.92 10.85 1.13
C LYS A 9 13.25 11.09 2.47
N GLU A 10 11.92 11.21 2.50
CA GLU A 10 11.19 11.36 3.77
C GLU A 10 11.38 10.18 4.72
N ILE A 11 11.41 8.96 4.19
CA ILE A 11 11.67 7.77 5.00
C ILE A 11 13.10 7.81 5.55
N GLU A 12 14.10 8.10 4.72
CA GLU A 12 15.50 8.17 5.13
C GLU A 12 15.76 9.27 6.16
N GLU A 13 15.11 10.44 6.01
CA GLU A 13 15.21 11.56 6.96
C GLU A 13 14.63 11.21 8.34
N GLN A 14 13.54 10.43 8.40
CA GLN A 14 12.83 10.14 9.64
C GLN A 14 13.25 8.82 10.30
N PHE A 15 13.71 7.85 9.50
CA PHE A 15 13.98 6.48 9.92
C PHE A 15 15.39 6.07 9.50
N ALA A 16 16.40 6.76 10.05
CA ALA A 16 17.81 6.57 9.72
C ALA A 16 18.32 5.12 9.90
N ASN A 17 17.67 4.33 10.77
CA ASN A 17 18.03 2.94 11.07
C ASN A 17 17.14 1.91 10.35
N GLY A 18 16.35 2.34 9.37
CA GLY A 18 15.36 1.51 8.69
C GLY A 18 13.95 1.76 9.20
N LEU A 19 12.98 1.50 8.32
CA LEU A 19 11.56 1.77 8.57
C LEU A 19 10.96 0.71 9.49
N GLU A 20 10.94 0.96 10.79
CA GLU A 20 10.20 0.16 11.74
C GLU A 20 9.43 1.11 12.68
N TRP A 21 8.10 1.15 12.55
CA TRP A 21 7.26 2.06 13.35
C TRP A 21 7.04 1.60 14.79
N GLU A 22 7.46 0.38 15.14
CA GLU A 22 7.33 -0.22 16.48
C GLU A 22 5.95 -0.01 17.13
N LEU A 23 4.88 0.01 16.31
CA LEU A 23 3.54 0.33 16.79
C LEU A 23 2.97 -0.83 17.62
N VAL A 24 2.90 -0.64 18.93
CA VAL A 24 2.38 -1.65 19.86
C VAL A 24 0.88 -1.56 20.11
N GLY A 25 0.27 -0.40 19.89
CA GLY A 25 -1.13 -0.17 20.23
C GLY A 25 -1.65 1.24 19.98
N ILE A 26 -2.94 1.44 20.23
CA ILE A 26 -3.63 2.74 20.17
C ILE A 26 -3.74 3.29 21.59
N LEU A 27 -3.19 4.48 21.81
CA LEU A 27 -3.26 5.18 23.09
C LEU A 27 -4.63 5.85 23.28
N THR A 28 -5.15 5.79 24.50
CA THR A 28 -6.36 6.49 24.92
C THR A 28 -6.06 7.61 25.91
N LYS A 29 -7.01 8.54 26.07
CA LYS A 29 -6.89 9.67 27.01
C LYS A 29 -6.66 9.26 28.47
N ASN A 30 -7.08 8.04 28.84
CA ASN A 30 -6.93 7.51 30.19
C ASN A 30 -5.66 6.66 30.35
N SER A 31 -4.62 6.93 29.55
CA SER A 31 -3.34 6.22 29.60
C SER A 31 -3.44 4.70 29.36
N GLY A 32 -4.54 4.22 28.78
CA GLY A 32 -4.69 2.85 28.32
C GLY A 32 -4.19 2.69 26.90
N VAL A 33 -3.48 1.60 26.62
CA VAL A 33 -3.00 1.18 25.30
C VAL A 33 -3.79 -0.04 24.87
N TYR A 34 -4.52 0.08 23.77
CA TYR A 34 -5.16 -1.07 23.11
C TYR A 34 -4.16 -1.71 22.17
N THR A 35 -3.70 -2.93 22.50
CA THR A 35 -2.76 -3.64 21.65
C THR A 35 -3.38 -4.02 20.32
N LEU A 36 -2.55 -4.15 19.29
CA LEU A 36 -3.00 -4.56 17.97
C LEU A 36 -2.83 -6.06 17.79
N SER A 37 -3.79 -6.70 17.12
CA SER A 37 -3.61 -8.06 16.63
C SER A 37 -2.91 -8.06 15.28
N TYR A 38 -2.34 -9.21 14.87
CA TYR A 38 -1.66 -9.34 13.57
C TYR A 38 -2.59 -9.44 12.36
N ASP A 39 -3.91 -9.25 12.53
CA ASP A 39 -4.89 -9.37 11.45
C ASP A 39 -4.55 -8.44 10.28
N SER A 40 -4.52 -8.97 9.05
CA SER A 40 -4.07 -8.17 7.90
C SER A 40 -4.98 -7.01 7.55
N LYS A 41 -6.28 -7.05 7.87
CA LYS A 41 -7.16 -5.91 7.61
C LYS A 41 -6.84 -4.76 8.56
N ILE A 42 -6.58 -5.08 9.82
CA ILE A 42 -6.12 -4.10 10.82
C ILE A 42 -4.77 -3.53 10.38
N LEU A 43 -3.80 -4.40 10.09
CA LEU A 43 -2.45 -3.95 9.73
C LEU A 43 -2.41 -3.15 8.43
N SER A 44 -3.26 -3.47 7.44
CA SER A 44 -3.36 -2.66 6.22
C SER A 44 -3.78 -1.22 6.53
N GLY A 45 -4.84 -1.05 7.33
CA GLY A 45 -5.29 0.29 7.74
C GLY A 45 -4.27 1.02 8.61
N ILE A 46 -3.50 0.30 9.42
CA ILE A 46 -2.39 0.87 10.20
C ILE A 46 -1.30 1.42 9.27
N PHE A 47 -0.86 0.66 8.26
CA PHE A 47 0.14 1.17 7.31
C PHE A 47 -0.36 2.39 6.54
N GLU A 48 -1.65 2.45 6.19
CA GLU A 48 -2.27 3.63 5.59
C GLU A 48 -2.17 4.85 6.52
N ILE A 49 -2.53 4.70 7.81
CA ILE A 49 -2.45 5.77 8.82
C ILE A 49 -1.00 6.23 9.01
N LEU A 50 -0.04 5.30 9.07
CA LEU A 50 1.37 5.62 9.28
C LEU A 50 2.01 6.31 8.05
N CYS A 51 1.53 6.02 6.84
CA CYS A 51 2.00 6.68 5.62
C CYS A 51 1.46 8.09 5.44
N GLU A 52 0.24 8.36 5.89
CA GLU A 52 -0.44 9.65 5.74
C GLU A 52 0.44 10.87 6.07
N PRO A 53 1.07 10.98 7.26
CA PRO A 53 1.91 12.13 7.59
C PRO A 53 3.15 12.25 6.69
N ILE A 54 3.67 11.14 6.17
CA ILE A 54 4.82 11.14 5.26
C ILE A 54 4.40 11.68 3.89
N ILE A 55 3.25 11.22 3.38
CA ILE A 55 2.68 11.68 2.11
C ILE A 55 2.34 13.19 2.17
N ILE A 56 1.79 13.65 3.30
CA ILE A 56 1.51 15.07 3.51
C ILE A 56 2.80 15.90 3.44
N ARG A 57 3.90 15.47 4.08
CA ARG A 57 5.19 16.17 3.99
C ARG A 57 5.75 16.24 2.58
N VAL A 58 5.66 15.14 1.81
CA VAL A 58 6.03 15.15 0.38
C VAL A 58 5.21 16.19 -0.37
N ALA A 59 3.89 16.22 -0.15
CA ALA A 59 3.02 17.17 -0.83
C ALA A 59 3.32 18.63 -0.44
N GLU A 60 3.52 18.92 0.85
CA GLU A 60 3.85 20.25 1.36
C GLU A 60 5.16 20.78 0.76
N LYS A 61 6.22 19.96 0.71
CA LYS A 61 7.52 20.32 0.10
C LYS A 61 7.41 20.69 -1.38
N HIS A 62 6.39 20.20 -2.08
CA HIS A 62 6.15 20.43 -3.51
C HIS A 62 4.90 21.27 -3.79
N HIS A 63 4.32 21.92 -2.77
CA HIS A 63 3.12 22.76 -2.87
C HIS A 63 1.91 22.06 -3.49
N LEU A 64 1.77 20.76 -3.25
CA LEU A 64 0.65 19.94 -3.74
C LEU A 64 -0.49 19.90 -2.73
N VAL A 65 -1.72 19.83 -3.23
CA VAL A 65 -2.90 19.48 -2.45
C VAL A 65 -2.92 17.97 -2.23
N VAL A 66 -3.30 17.53 -1.03
CA VAL A 66 -3.57 16.12 -0.71
C VAL A 66 -5.05 15.96 -0.43
N GLU A 67 -5.70 15.03 -1.13
CA GLU A 67 -7.06 14.61 -0.82
C GLU A 67 -7.10 13.11 -0.53
N LYS A 68 -7.74 12.75 0.58
CA LYS A 68 -7.95 11.36 0.98
C LYS A 68 -9.28 10.87 0.42
N ALA A 69 -9.30 9.66 -0.15
CA ALA A 69 -10.53 9.10 -0.68
C ALA A 69 -11.58 8.82 0.39
N LYS A 70 -12.86 8.89 -0.03
CA LYS A 70 -13.97 8.37 0.77
C LYS A 70 -13.98 6.85 0.71
N GLN A 71 -14.77 6.24 1.59
CA GLN A 71 -14.93 4.78 1.64
C GLN A 71 -15.22 4.19 0.25
N ASN A 72 -14.52 3.11 -0.11
CA ASN A 72 -14.64 2.39 -1.38
C ASN A 72 -14.24 3.18 -2.64
N GLN A 73 -13.46 4.25 -2.52
CA GLN A 73 -12.87 4.97 -3.65
C GLN A 73 -11.36 4.76 -3.72
N TYR A 74 -10.85 4.58 -4.93
CA TYR A 74 -9.42 4.65 -5.26
C TYR A 74 -9.03 6.10 -5.62
N PRO A 75 -7.75 6.50 -5.49
CA PRO A 75 -6.71 5.90 -4.64
C PRO A 75 -6.91 6.24 -3.16
N GLU A 76 -6.11 5.68 -2.24
CA GLU A 76 -6.17 6.15 -0.84
C GLU A 76 -5.83 7.65 -0.72
N PHE A 77 -4.83 8.14 -1.49
CA PHE A 77 -4.47 9.56 -1.56
C PHE A 77 -4.33 10.05 -3.00
N THR A 78 -4.88 11.23 -3.27
CA THR A 78 -4.74 11.96 -4.53
C THR A 78 -3.93 13.22 -4.27
N LEU A 79 -2.83 13.38 -5.01
CA LEU A 79 -1.96 14.56 -4.95
C LEU A 79 -2.05 15.34 -6.27
N PHE A 80 -2.13 16.67 -6.21
CA PHE A 80 -2.11 17.50 -7.42
C PHE A 80 -1.68 18.94 -7.13
N ASP A 81 -1.11 19.60 -8.13
CA ASP A 81 -0.89 21.04 -8.12
C ASP A 81 -2.24 21.75 -8.38
N PRO A 82 -2.68 22.68 -7.52
CA PRO A 82 -3.93 23.40 -7.74
C PRO A 82 -3.95 24.21 -9.05
N HIS A 83 -2.80 24.56 -9.61
CA HIS A 83 -2.67 25.19 -10.93
C HIS A 83 -2.76 24.21 -12.10
N HIS A 84 -2.57 22.91 -11.85
CA HIS A 84 -2.64 21.83 -12.84
C HIS A 84 -3.56 20.71 -12.35
N PRO A 85 -4.86 20.98 -12.11
CA PRO A 85 -5.75 20.05 -11.42
C PRO A 85 -6.02 18.76 -12.21
N HIS A 86 -5.73 18.69 -13.51
CA HIS A 86 -5.91 17.49 -14.33
C HIS A 86 -4.64 16.63 -14.46
N GLU A 87 -3.59 16.97 -13.72
CA GLU A 87 -2.33 16.21 -13.65
C GLU A 87 -2.19 15.53 -12.29
N LYS A 88 -3.20 14.74 -11.92
CA LYS A 88 -3.27 14.10 -10.61
C LYS A 88 -2.31 12.92 -10.49
N ILE A 89 -1.82 12.72 -9.27
CA ILE A 89 -1.01 11.59 -8.86
C ILE A 89 -1.85 10.76 -7.89
N ALA A 90 -2.11 9.51 -8.25
CA ALA A 90 -2.73 8.55 -7.36
C ALA A 90 -1.66 7.82 -6.54
N VAL A 91 -1.85 7.75 -5.23
CA VAL A 91 -0.97 7.03 -4.30
C VAL A 91 -1.80 6.03 -3.51
N ASP A 92 -1.44 4.77 -3.65
CA ASP A 92 -2.20 3.64 -3.12
C ASP A 92 -1.32 2.79 -2.19
N ILE A 93 -1.78 2.51 -0.98
CA ILE A 93 -1.03 1.76 0.03
C ILE A 93 -1.48 0.31 -0.05
N LYS A 94 -0.52 -0.61 -0.11
CA LYS A 94 -0.78 -2.05 -0.12
C LYS A 94 0.14 -2.75 0.84
N SER A 95 -0.37 -3.81 1.46
CA SER A 95 0.42 -4.59 2.39
C SER A 95 0.19 -6.08 2.18
N THR A 96 1.23 -6.87 2.43
CA THR A 96 1.18 -8.33 2.44
C THR A 96 2.16 -8.83 3.49
N TYR A 97 2.09 -10.11 3.83
CA TYR A 97 2.93 -10.70 4.88
C TYR A 97 3.71 -11.91 4.39
N ARG A 98 4.88 -12.13 5.00
CA ARG A 98 5.71 -13.28 4.72
C ARG A 98 5.02 -14.57 5.14
N GLN A 99 5.07 -15.56 4.27
CA GLN A 99 4.64 -16.93 4.55
C GLN A 99 5.80 -17.86 4.27
N PHE A 100 5.96 -18.88 5.10
CA PHE A 100 7.06 -19.84 4.98
C PHE A 100 6.52 -21.25 4.68
N THR A 101 7.34 -22.07 4.02
CA THR A 101 7.10 -23.51 3.90
C THR A 101 7.39 -24.23 5.23
N SER A 102 7.10 -25.53 5.30
CA SER A 102 7.48 -26.38 6.44
C SER A 102 8.99 -26.34 6.70
N GLU A 103 9.80 -26.19 5.65
CA GLU A 103 11.26 -26.12 5.69
C GLU A 103 11.77 -24.69 5.97
N LYS A 104 10.90 -23.78 6.41
CA LYS A 104 11.20 -22.37 6.70
C LYS A 104 11.71 -21.55 5.50
N LEU A 105 11.40 -21.98 4.27
CA LEU A 105 11.70 -21.20 3.07
C LEU A 105 10.61 -20.17 2.80
N LEU A 106 10.99 -18.96 2.41
CA LEU A 106 10.04 -17.89 2.07
C LEU A 106 9.24 -18.26 0.81
N LYS A 107 7.92 -18.30 0.93
CA LYS A 107 7.00 -18.49 -0.20
C LYS A 107 6.91 -17.21 -1.03
N PRO A 108 6.67 -17.32 -2.35
CA PRO A 108 6.39 -16.14 -3.18
C PRO A 108 5.18 -15.37 -2.65
N PHE A 109 5.35 -14.07 -2.46
CA PHE A 109 4.30 -13.14 -2.07
C PHE A 109 3.86 -12.28 -3.26
N GLY A 110 2.70 -11.64 -3.11
CA GLY A 110 2.14 -10.71 -4.07
C GLY A 110 1.09 -9.83 -3.40
N PHE A 111 0.54 -8.92 -4.18
CA PHE A 111 -0.36 -7.86 -3.74
C PHE A 111 -1.61 -7.84 -4.62
N THR A 112 -2.73 -7.40 -4.06
CA THR A 112 -3.93 -7.02 -4.80
C THR A 112 -3.83 -5.54 -5.15
N LEU A 113 -3.96 -5.19 -6.43
CA LEU A 113 -3.76 -3.83 -6.94
C LEU A 113 -5.09 -3.17 -7.31
N GLY A 114 -6.14 -3.39 -6.49
CA GLY A 114 -7.48 -2.88 -6.74
C GLY A 114 -8.20 -3.53 -7.94
N SER A 115 -9.44 -3.10 -8.19
CA SER A 115 -10.32 -3.77 -9.14
C SER A 115 -10.02 -3.45 -10.61
N TYR A 116 -10.04 -4.47 -11.48
CA TYR A 116 -10.01 -4.28 -12.94
C TYR A 116 -11.38 -4.04 -13.57
N ARG A 117 -12.49 -4.11 -12.81
CA ARG A 117 -13.86 -3.86 -13.29
C ARG A 117 -14.42 -2.49 -12.90
N SER A 118 -13.57 -1.63 -12.32
CA SER A 118 -13.95 -0.31 -11.84
C SER A 118 -13.49 0.78 -12.82
N TYR A 119 -12.63 1.70 -12.39
CA TYR A 119 -12.18 2.87 -13.14
C TYR A 119 -11.51 2.54 -14.48
N LEU A 120 -10.89 1.37 -14.63
CA LEU A 120 -10.30 0.93 -15.92
C LEU A 120 -11.34 0.64 -17.01
N ARG A 121 -12.60 0.38 -16.65
CA ARG A 121 -13.71 0.16 -17.61
C ARG A 121 -14.72 1.29 -17.60
N TYR A 122 -14.90 1.91 -16.42
CA TYR A 122 -15.86 2.96 -16.17
C TYR A 122 -15.14 4.11 -15.46
N PRO A 123 -14.63 5.12 -16.18
CA PRO A 123 -13.67 6.11 -15.66
C PRO A 123 -14.04 6.84 -14.37
N ASN A 124 -15.32 6.85 -13.98
CA ASN A 124 -15.82 7.51 -12.77
C ASN A 124 -16.25 6.53 -11.65
N LYS A 125 -16.10 5.21 -11.86
CA LYS A 125 -16.57 4.19 -10.92
C LYS A 125 -15.49 3.83 -9.91
N GLY A 126 -15.81 3.95 -8.62
CA GLY A 126 -14.93 3.52 -7.52
C GLY A 126 -13.60 4.28 -7.48
N ILE A 127 -13.59 5.53 -7.94
CA ILE A 127 -12.43 6.41 -7.96
C ILE A 127 -12.84 7.83 -7.51
N LEU A 128 -11.93 8.58 -6.91
CA LEU A 128 -12.20 9.91 -6.35
C LEU A 128 -12.40 10.98 -7.44
N TYR A 129 -11.62 10.90 -8.51
CA TYR A 129 -11.69 11.78 -9.69
C TYR A 129 -11.76 10.95 -10.97
N PRO A 130 -12.23 11.50 -12.10
CA PRO A 130 -12.19 10.79 -13.37
C PRO A 130 -10.81 10.21 -13.66
N TYR A 131 -10.75 8.94 -14.05
CA TYR A 131 -9.50 8.21 -14.23
C TYR A 131 -8.51 8.90 -15.18
N GLY A 132 -9.00 9.55 -16.24
CA GLY A 132 -8.16 10.29 -17.20
C GLY A 132 -7.51 11.56 -16.66
N GLU A 133 -7.84 11.99 -15.44
CA GLU A 133 -7.15 13.11 -14.76
C GLU A 133 -5.93 12.66 -13.97
N TYR A 134 -5.68 11.35 -13.88
CA TYR A 134 -4.49 10.82 -13.22
C TYR A 134 -3.41 10.54 -14.26
N ILE A 135 -2.27 11.20 -14.12
CA ILE A 135 -1.09 10.98 -14.98
C ILE A 135 -0.14 9.92 -14.41
N LYS A 136 -0.30 9.59 -13.12
CA LYS A 136 0.54 8.63 -12.39
C LYS A 136 -0.27 7.84 -11.38
N HIS A 137 0.08 6.56 -11.24
CA HIS A 137 -0.52 5.63 -10.27
C HIS A 137 0.60 4.92 -9.50
N TRP A 138 0.93 5.40 -8.32
CA TRP A 138 1.94 4.85 -7.44
C TRP A 138 1.35 3.91 -6.42
N VAL A 139 2.10 2.85 -6.12
CA VAL A 139 1.81 1.92 -5.03
C VAL A 139 2.95 1.97 -4.03
N ILE A 140 2.63 2.19 -2.76
CA ILE A 140 3.52 1.99 -1.63
C ILE A 140 3.19 0.60 -1.06
N GLY A 141 4.08 -0.37 -1.31
CA GLY A 141 3.88 -1.75 -0.91
C GLY A 141 4.69 -2.12 0.32
N PHE A 142 4.05 -2.69 1.35
CA PHE A 142 4.69 -3.19 2.57
C PHE A 142 4.68 -4.71 2.63
N LEU A 143 5.84 -5.30 2.92
CA LEU A 143 6.03 -6.69 3.29
C LEU A 143 6.48 -6.76 4.74
N TYR A 144 5.75 -7.51 5.57
CA TYR A 144 6.08 -7.65 6.99
C TYR A 144 6.00 -9.10 7.44
N THR A 145 6.60 -9.39 8.59
CA THR A 145 6.46 -10.67 9.29
C THR A 145 5.42 -10.49 10.39
N ARG A 146 4.38 -11.33 10.42
CA ARG A 146 3.37 -11.28 11.50
C ARG A 146 3.98 -11.78 12.81
N ASN A 147 3.70 -11.08 13.90
CA ASN A 147 3.96 -11.59 15.23
C ASN A 147 2.78 -12.45 15.69
N THR A 148 2.95 -13.77 15.64
CA THR A 148 1.86 -14.73 15.92
C THR A 148 1.44 -14.79 17.39
N GLN A 149 2.16 -14.10 18.29
CA GLN A 149 1.76 -13.94 19.69
C GLN A 149 0.63 -12.92 19.85
N ASN A 150 0.54 -11.94 18.94
CA ASN A 150 -0.49 -10.89 18.96
C ASN A 150 -1.80 -11.35 18.29
N ARG A 151 -2.44 -12.40 18.81
CA ARG A 151 -3.69 -12.93 18.24
C ARG A 151 -4.90 -12.07 18.55
N THR A 152 -4.92 -11.47 19.73
CA THR A 152 -6.04 -10.71 20.28
C THR A 152 -5.57 -9.35 20.77
N THR A 153 -6.51 -8.42 20.82
CA THR A 153 -6.30 -7.10 21.43
C THR A 153 -6.54 -7.18 22.93
N GLU A 154 -5.67 -6.52 23.69
CA GLU A 154 -5.75 -6.36 25.14
C GLU A 154 -5.63 -4.88 25.50
N ILE A 155 -6.08 -4.52 26.71
CA ILE A 155 -5.87 -3.18 27.26
C ILE A 155 -4.72 -3.27 28.26
N ARG A 156 -3.68 -2.47 28.05
CA ARG A 156 -2.49 -2.37 28.90
C ARG A 156 -2.29 -0.94 29.36
N GLN A 157 -1.46 -0.73 30.38
CA GLN A 157 -1.11 0.63 30.81
C GLN A 157 -0.02 1.19 29.90
N VAL A 158 -0.04 2.50 29.64
CA VAL A 158 0.96 3.16 28.79
C VAL A 158 2.38 2.99 29.30
N ILE A 159 2.57 2.86 30.61
CA ILE A 159 3.89 2.61 31.21
C ILE A 159 4.49 1.27 30.78
N GLU A 160 3.66 0.33 30.34
CA GLU A 160 4.07 -0.98 29.85
C GLU A 160 4.43 -0.95 28.35
N ALA A 161 4.16 0.15 27.63
CA ALA A 161 4.24 0.21 26.17
C ALA A 161 5.61 -0.21 25.62
N ALA A 162 6.70 0.17 26.30
CA ALA A 162 8.07 -0.17 25.90
C ALA A 162 8.39 -1.69 25.99
N GLN A 163 7.57 -2.46 26.71
CA GLN A 163 7.72 -3.91 26.86
C GLN A 163 6.78 -4.70 25.93
N LEU A 164 5.76 -4.02 25.39
CA LEU A 164 4.80 -4.63 24.48
C LEU A 164 5.47 -4.97 23.16
N GLN A 165 5.05 -6.09 22.58
CA GLN A 165 5.56 -6.54 21.30
C GLN A 165 4.66 -6.04 20.17
N PRO A 166 5.20 -5.43 19.11
CA PRO A 166 4.42 -5.05 17.95
C PRO A 166 3.77 -6.28 17.27
N PRO A 167 2.63 -6.12 16.59
CA PRO A 167 1.93 -7.20 15.88
C PRO A 167 2.63 -7.65 14.60
N TYR A 168 3.70 -6.96 14.20
CA TYR A 168 4.52 -7.22 13.03
C TYR A 168 6.00 -6.96 13.34
N SER A 169 6.88 -7.37 12.43
CA SER A 169 8.30 -7.01 12.45
C SER A 169 8.91 -7.12 11.05
N HIS A 170 10.14 -6.65 10.91
CA HIS A 170 10.95 -6.79 9.69
C HIS A 170 10.24 -6.16 8.49
N ILE A 171 9.79 -4.92 8.63
CA ILE A 171 9.13 -4.23 7.53
C ILE A 171 10.14 -4.02 6.41
N GLU A 172 9.73 -4.43 5.21
CA GLU A 172 10.35 -4.00 3.97
C GLU A 172 9.29 -3.31 3.12
N TYR A 173 9.69 -2.31 2.35
CA TYR A 173 8.77 -1.60 1.47
C TYR A 173 9.35 -1.35 0.08
N PHE A 174 8.45 -0.99 -0.84
CA PHE A 174 8.77 -0.42 -2.14
C PHE A 174 7.81 0.72 -2.48
N VAL A 175 8.25 1.62 -3.36
CA VAL A 175 7.37 2.59 -4.05
C VAL A 175 7.57 2.40 -5.54
N GLN A 176 6.49 2.12 -6.27
CA GLN A 176 6.58 1.82 -7.69
C GLN A 176 5.27 2.12 -8.44
N GLU A 177 5.36 2.47 -9.73
CA GLU A 177 4.18 2.63 -10.57
C GLU A 177 3.42 1.30 -10.69
N LYS A 178 2.10 1.36 -10.53
CA LYS A 178 1.20 0.20 -10.49
C LYS A 178 1.41 -0.76 -11.66
N TYR A 179 1.58 -0.24 -12.87
CA TYR A 179 1.74 -1.07 -14.07
C TYR A 179 3.05 -1.88 -14.07
N LYS A 180 4.12 -1.35 -13.46
CA LYS A 180 5.44 -1.98 -13.39
C LYS A 180 5.52 -3.17 -12.44
N ILE A 181 4.54 -3.31 -11.55
CA ILE A 181 4.41 -4.43 -10.61
C ILE A 181 3.17 -5.29 -10.87
N ALA A 182 2.27 -4.86 -11.75
CA ALA A 182 1.07 -5.62 -12.08
C ALA A 182 1.42 -6.90 -12.84
N GLY A 183 0.79 -7.99 -12.45
CA GLY A 183 0.84 -9.27 -13.14
C GLY A 183 -0.28 -9.40 -14.18
N ARG A 184 -0.40 -10.59 -14.76
CA ARG A 184 -1.42 -10.95 -15.76
C ARG A 184 -2.43 -11.95 -15.22
N THR A 185 -2.53 -12.07 -13.89
CA THR A 185 -3.44 -13.00 -13.23
C THR A 185 -4.22 -12.27 -12.13
N PRO A 186 -5.49 -12.64 -11.89
CA PRO A 186 -6.27 -12.03 -10.81
C PRO A 186 -5.61 -12.25 -9.45
N GLY A 187 -5.64 -11.22 -8.60
CA GLY A 187 -5.09 -11.27 -7.25
C GLY A 187 -5.99 -11.98 -6.24
N SER A 188 -7.25 -12.23 -6.61
CA SER A 188 -8.28 -12.85 -5.77
C SER A 188 -9.29 -13.60 -6.63
N GLY A 189 -9.76 -14.76 -6.16
CA GLY A 189 -10.69 -15.60 -6.93
C GLY A 189 -12.16 -15.14 -6.89
N ASN A 190 -12.59 -14.49 -5.82
CA ASN A 190 -13.98 -14.05 -5.61
C ASN A 190 -14.22 -12.55 -5.87
N THR A 191 -13.15 -11.76 -5.85
CA THR A 191 -13.17 -10.32 -6.04
C THR A 191 -12.31 -10.00 -7.25
N THR A 192 -12.73 -9.01 -8.04
CA THR A 192 -12.18 -8.75 -9.37
C THR A 192 -10.95 -7.85 -9.29
N ASN A 193 -9.96 -8.27 -8.50
CA ASN A 193 -8.73 -7.52 -8.28
C ASN A 193 -7.61 -7.92 -9.23
N ILE A 194 -6.87 -6.91 -9.68
CA ILE A 194 -5.59 -7.07 -10.36
C ILE A 194 -4.62 -7.73 -9.38
N GLY A 195 -3.96 -8.81 -9.80
CA GLY A 195 -2.84 -9.38 -9.05
C GLY A 195 -1.54 -8.71 -9.46
N SER A 196 -0.63 -8.49 -8.53
CA SER A 196 0.75 -8.17 -8.85
C SER A 196 1.48 -9.39 -9.43
N ILE A 197 2.70 -9.17 -9.93
CA ILE A 197 3.70 -10.24 -10.05
C ILE A 197 3.91 -10.93 -8.69
N LYS A 198 4.41 -12.17 -8.70
CA LYS A 198 4.77 -12.90 -7.49
C LYS A 198 6.28 -13.11 -7.44
N SER A 199 6.88 -12.88 -6.28
CA SER A 199 8.31 -13.05 -6.03
C SER A 199 8.53 -13.42 -4.57
N ASN A 200 9.65 -14.07 -4.27
CA ASN A 200 10.16 -14.25 -2.91
C ASN A 200 11.18 -13.15 -2.53
N ASP A 201 11.43 -12.21 -3.42
CA ASP A 201 12.36 -11.09 -3.27
C ASP A 201 11.63 -9.78 -3.53
N ILE A 202 11.70 -8.85 -2.58
CA ILE A 202 11.03 -7.55 -2.67
C ILE A 202 11.74 -6.60 -3.66
N ASP A 203 13.04 -6.82 -3.94
CA ASP A 203 13.79 -6.01 -4.91
C ASP A 203 13.25 -6.13 -6.32
N VAL A 204 12.59 -7.26 -6.63
CA VAL A 204 11.82 -7.43 -7.87
C VAL A 204 10.74 -6.36 -8.01
N PHE A 205 10.06 -5.99 -6.93
CA PHE A 205 9.06 -4.92 -6.93
C PHE A 205 9.72 -3.53 -6.96
N ARG A 206 10.83 -3.34 -6.22
CA ARG A 206 11.58 -2.07 -6.21
C ARG A 206 12.12 -1.70 -7.59
N SER A 207 12.60 -2.70 -8.35
CA SER A 207 13.11 -2.52 -9.72
C SER A 207 12.00 -2.21 -10.73
N GLY A 208 10.81 -2.80 -10.56
CA GLY A 208 9.68 -2.61 -11.48
C GLY A 208 9.90 -3.16 -12.89
N LEU A 209 10.83 -4.12 -13.05
CA LEU A 209 11.23 -4.63 -14.37
C LEU A 209 10.41 -5.82 -14.87
N GLN A 210 9.63 -6.46 -13.99
CA GLN A 210 8.91 -7.72 -14.30
C GLN A 210 7.40 -7.54 -14.57
N GLY A 211 6.84 -6.34 -14.39
CA GLY A 211 5.44 -6.05 -14.70
C GLY A 211 5.17 -5.79 -16.19
N PHE A 212 4.26 -4.85 -16.47
CA PHE A 212 3.99 -4.39 -17.84
C PHE A 212 5.07 -3.40 -18.31
N ARG A 213 5.33 -3.35 -19.62
CA ARG A 213 6.36 -2.47 -20.20
C ARG A 213 5.89 -1.02 -20.29
N SER A 214 4.58 -0.81 -20.42
CA SER A 214 3.98 0.52 -20.48
C SER A 214 2.63 0.55 -19.76
N HIS A 215 2.21 1.78 -19.40
CA HIS A 215 0.90 2.01 -18.83
C HIS A 215 -0.23 1.58 -19.78
N ASN A 216 -0.14 1.92 -21.06
CA ASN A 216 -1.13 1.52 -22.07
C ASN A 216 -1.25 0.00 -22.22
N GLU A 217 -0.15 -0.75 -22.13
CA GLU A 217 -0.20 -2.22 -22.19
C GLU A 217 -0.99 -2.77 -20.99
N PHE A 218 -0.73 -2.25 -19.79
CA PHE A 218 -1.43 -2.60 -18.57
C PHE A 218 -2.92 -2.29 -18.65
N GLU A 219 -3.29 -1.09 -19.09
CA GLU A 219 -4.68 -0.67 -19.23
C GLU A 219 -5.42 -1.52 -20.24
N ASN A 220 -4.86 -1.69 -21.44
CA ASN A 220 -5.44 -2.49 -22.50
C ASN A 220 -5.66 -3.93 -22.05
N TYR A 221 -4.70 -4.51 -21.33
CA TYR A 221 -4.83 -5.86 -20.79
C TYR A 221 -5.98 -5.95 -19.78
N TRP A 222 -5.96 -5.13 -18.72
CA TRP A 222 -6.88 -5.29 -17.59
C TRP A 222 -8.29 -4.76 -17.85
N SER A 223 -8.45 -3.73 -18.69
CA SER A 223 -9.77 -3.27 -19.13
C SER A 223 -10.50 -4.33 -19.95
N ASN A 224 -9.78 -5.10 -20.77
CA ASN A 224 -10.35 -6.16 -21.62
C ASN A 224 -10.33 -7.56 -20.99
N TYR A 225 -9.72 -7.72 -19.80
CA TYR A 225 -9.60 -9.02 -19.14
C TYR A 225 -10.98 -9.62 -18.81
N ARG A 226 -11.41 -10.64 -19.56
CA ARG A 226 -12.60 -11.43 -19.21
C ARG A 226 -12.14 -12.58 -18.31
N GLY A 227 -12.71 -12.68 -17.12
CA GLY A 227 -12.39 -13.79 -16.22
C GLY A 227 -12.81 -15.12 -16.86
N ALA A 228 -12.39 -16.25 -16.30
CA ALA A 228 -12.71 -17.58 -16.84
C ALA A 228 -14.23 -17.89 -16.98
N ASN A 229 -15.10 -17.00 -16.49
CA ASN A 229 -16.56 -17.13 -16.49
C ASN A 229 -17.29 -15.98 -17.23
N GLU A 230 -16.59 -15.19 -18.07
CA GLU A 230 -17.15 -14.15 -18.96
C GLU A 230 -16.75 -14.41 -20.43
#